data_AF-A0A969B2W5-F1
#
_entry.id   AF-A0A969B2W5-F1
#
_cell.length_a   1.000
_cell.length_b   1.000
_cell.length_c   1.000
_cell.angle_alpha   90.00
_cell.angle_beta   90.00
_cell.angle_gamma   90.00
#
_symmetry.space_group_name_H-M   'P 1'
#
loop_
_entity.id
_entity.type
_entity.pdbx_description
1 polymer ?
#
loop_
_entity_poly.entity_id
_entity_poly.type
_entity_poly.pdbx_seq_one_letter_code
_entity_poly.pdbx_strand_id
1 'polypeptide(L)'
;MASPEAVSAIFPMTRLFDLVIFDEASQCFAEQGIPAMYRGRQIVITGDKMQLSPFDLYKVRWEEDFEDNTDASLEVDSLLDLASQYLMQVQLRGHYRSQSLDLIDFSNQHFYKGKLTLLPDKRILDRKQPAISYIKVNGVWAKQVNDEEAIRVVELVKQLLLEQPDKSIGIVSFNARQQEHILDKLEIFAHQEQVSLPQSLFVKNIENVQGDERDVIIFSIAYAPDEKGKMNHHFGSLNTLKGENRLNVAITRAREKICVVTSIWPQQLKVEDTKNEGPKIFRKYLEYALQVSEAAFRPAQTTRQSHSLDWYLKDKIKQFDFESQHTLDLVEEMPFADLTVKAGNEYLGLILTDDELYHESISIKDMHVFTPFTLAAKNWKFMGIHSREYWHDKNAVKDRLLRFVPE
;
A
#
# COMPACT_ATOMS: atom_id res chain seq x y z
N MET A 1 10.19 -17.17 -20.17
CA MET A 1 10.50 -16.93 -18.74
C MET A 1 10.82 -18.28 -18.12
N ALA A 2 11.87 -18.36 -17.30
CA ALA A 2 12.32 -19.58 -16.64
C ALA A 2 12.90 -19.21 -15.27
N SER A 3 12.79 -20.11 -14.28
CA SER A 3 13.42 -19.90 -12.98
C SER A 3 14.96 -19.96 -13.11
N PRO A 4 15.73 -19.35 -12.20
CA PRO A 4 17.19 -19.41 -12.24
C PRO A 4 17.75 -20.84 -12.22
N GLU A 5 17.08 -21.77 -11.56
CA GLU A 5 17.42 -23.20 -11.52
C GLU A 5 17.18 -23.85 -12.89
N ALA A 6 16.03 -23.57 -13.51
CA ALA A 6 15.71 -24.08 -14.83
C ALA A 6 16.72 -23.55 -15.88
N VAL A 7 17.09 -22.27 -15.81
CA VAL A 7 18.15 -21.69 -16.65
C VAL A 7 19.47 -22.43 -16.44
N SER A 8 19.80 -22.75 -15.19
CA SER A 8 21.04 -23.45 -14.86
C SER A 8 21.06 -24.91 -15.33
N ALA A 9 19.90 -25.57 -15.38
CA ALA A 9 19.76 -26.94 -15.87
C ALA A 9 19.80 -27.04 -17.41
N ILE A 10 19.25 -26.04 -18.11
CA ILE A 10 19.07 -26.08 -19.57
C ILE A 10 20.31 -25.54 -20.31
N PHE A 11 20.93 -24.48 -19.79
CA PHE A 11 21.96 -23.75 -20.53
C PHE A 11 23.35 -23.99 -19.94
N PRO A 12 24.40 -24.09 -20.78
CA PRO A 12 25.77 -24.14 -20.28
C PRO A 12 26.15 -22.85 -19.56
N MET A 13 27.15 -22.92 -18.68
CA MET A 13 27.66 -21.76 -17.94
C MET A 13 28.60 -20.91 -18.82
N THR A 14 28.03 -20.31 -19.86
CA THR A 14 28.72 -19.40 -20.80
C THR A 14 27.85 -18.18 -21.08
N ARG A 15 28.41 -17.07 -21.56
CA ARG A 15 27.62 -15.91 -21.98
C ARG A 15 26.83 -16.24 -23.24
N LEU A 16 25.51 -16.33 -23.11
CA LEU A 16 24.59 -16.75 -24.17
C LEU A 16 23.59 -15.65 -24.55
N PHE A 17 23.29 -14.74 -23.62
CA PHE A 17 22.24 -13.73 -23.79
C PHE A 17 22.83 -12.34 -23.82
N ASP A 18 22.29 -11.46 -24.67
CA ASP A 18 22.64 -10.05 -24.66
C ASP A 18 22.10 -9.34 -23.41
N LEU A 19 20.90 -9.74 -22.95
CA LEU A 19 20.23 -9.17 -21.79
C LEU A 19 19.58 -10.28 -20.95
N VAL A 20 19.78 -10.23 -19.63
CA VAL A 20 19.06 -11.04 -18.64
C VAL A 20 18.26 -10.10 -17.74
N ILE A 21 16.96 -10.36 -17.62
CA ILE A 21 16.06 -9.60 -16.75
C ILE A 21 15.63 -10.52 -15.61
N PHE A 22 15.90 -10.09 -14.39
CA PHE A 22 15.32 -10.69 -13.19
C PHE A 22 14.14 -9.86 -12.76
N ASP A 23 12.98 -10.50 -12.60
CA ASP A 23 11.81 -9.91 -12.00
C ASP A 23 11.56 -10.53 -10.62
N GLU A 24 11.03 -9.73 -9.69
CA GLU A 24 10.88 -10.11 -8.27
C GLU A 24 12.18 -10.64 -7.63
N ALA A 25 13.32 -10.03 -7.98
CA ALA A 25 14.64 -10.46 -7.53
C ALA A 25 14.86 -10.37 -6.01
N SER A 26 13.99 -9.68 -5.27
CA SER A 26 13.97 -9.69 -3.81
C SER A 26 13.63 -11.06 -3.23
N GLN A 27 13.04 -11.97 -4.01
CA GLN A 27 12.70 -13.33 -3.59
C GLN A 27 13.63 -14.39 -4.18
N CYS A 28 14.55 -13.98 -5.05
CA CYS A 28 15.56 -14.87 -5.58
C CYS A 28 16.76 -14.89 -4.63
N PHE A 29 17.15 -16.07 -4.17
CA PHE A 29 18.41 -16.26 -3.47
C PHE A 29 19.58 -15.86 -4.39
N ALA A 30 20.54 -15.09 -3.87
CA ALA A 30 21.67 -14.63 -4.67
C ALA A 30 22.43 -15.79 -5.34
N GLU A 31 22.64 -16.90 -4.64
CA GLU A 31 23.32 -18.09 -5.13
C GLU A 31 22.58 -18.77 -6.31
N GLN A 32 21.25 -18.65 -6.36
CA GLN A 32 20.43 -19.15 -7.48
C GLN A 32 20.48 -18.18 -8.67
N GLY A 33 20.48 -16.88 -8.38
CA GLY A 33 20.47 -15.83 -9.39
C GLY A 33 21.79 -15.63 -10.13
N ILE A 34 22.93 -15.72 -9.43
CA ILE A 34 24.26 -15.42 -9.99
C ILE A 34 24.60 -16.27 -11.24
N PRO A 35 24.36 -17.58 -11.28
CA PRO A 35 24.60 -18.37 -12.49
C PRO A 35 23.77 -17.91 -13.69
N ALA A 36 22.50 -17.54 -13.49
CA ALA A 36 21.67 -17.00 -14.56
C ALA A 36 22.19 -15.63 -15.01
N MET A 37 22.65 -14.80 -14.08
CA MET A 37 23.23 -13.48 -14.33
C MET A 37 24.51 -13.57 -15.18
N TYR A 38 25.38 -14.54 -14.91
CA TYR A 38 26.63 -14.76 -15.65
C TYR A 38 26.41 -15.03 -17.15
N ARG A 39 25.23 -15.57 -17.51
CA ARG A 39 24.90 -15.88 -18.92
C ARG A 39 24.52 -14.64 -19.73
N GLY A 40 24.33 -13.48 -19.09
CA GLY A 40 24.01 -12.20 -19.73
C GLY A 40 25.22 -11.31 -20.00
N ARG A 41 25.19 -10.53 -21.09
CA ARG A 41 26.10 -9.40 -21.30
C ARG A 41 25.65 -8.15 -20.55
N GLN A 42 24.34 -7.92 -20.50
CA GLN A 42 23.69 -6.88 -19.72
C GLN A 42 22.66 -7.50 -18.78
N ILE A 43 22.43 -6.82 -17.67
CA ILE A 43 21.52 -7.28 -16.61
C ILE A 43 20.57 -6.16 -16.23
N VAL A 44 19.32 -6.52 -16.02
CA VAL A 44 18.30 -5.66 -15.39
C VAL A 44 17.70 -6.47 -14.26
N ILE A 45 17.65 -5.86 -13.07
CA ILE A 45 17.16 -6.52 -11.86
C ILE A 45 16.04 -5.64 -11.33
N THR A 46 14.82 -6.19 -11.30
CA THR A 46 13.63 -5.56 -10.74
C THR A 46 13.16 -6.34 -9.52
N GLY A 47 12.61 -5.62 -8.55
CA GLY A 47 12.13 -6.18 -7.29
C GLY A 47 11.94 -5.10 -6.24
N ASP A 48 11.47 -5.51 -5.07
CA ASP A 48 11.18 -4.60 -3.97
C ASP A 48 11.67 -5.17 -2.64
N LYS A 49 12.66 -4.51 -2.05
CA LYS A 49 13.25 -4.89 -0.76
C LYS A 49 12.30 -4.73 0.43
N MET A 50 11.23 -3.95 0.27
CA MET A 50 10.20 -3.77 1.29
C MET A 50 9.08 -4.82 1.18
N GLN A 51 9.17 -5.74 0.21
CA GLN A 51 8.28 -6.89 0.07
C GLN A 51 8.98 -8.18 0.53
N LEU A 52 8.39 -9.35 0.24
CA LEU A 52 8.90 -10.63 0.70
C LEU A 52 10.36 -10.85 0.27
N SER A 53 11.17 -11.31 1.21
CA SER A 53 12.52 -11.82 0.96
C SER A 53 12.48 -13.34 0.75
N PRO A 54 13.54 -13.96 0.20
CA PRO A 54 13.57 -15.39 0.02
C PRO A 54 13.48 -16.05 1.41
N PHE A 55 12.64 -17.07 1.55
CA PHE A 55 12.42 -17.74 2.82
C PHE A 55 12.71 -19.24 2.67
N ASP A 56 13.66 -19.73 3.46
CA ASP A 56 14.02 -21.16 3.47
C ASP A 56 13.23 -21.89 4.55
N LEU A 57 12.11 -22.52 4.17
CA LEU A 57 11.29 -23.34 5.06
C LEU A 57 12.07 -24.52 5.66
N TYR A 58 13.11 -25.02 4.98
CA TYR A 58 13.84 -26.18 5.45
C TYR A 58 14.80 -25.84 6.59
N LYS A 59 15.41 -24.64 6.60
CA LYS A 59 16.24 -24.19 7.74
C LYS A 59 15.45 -24.06 9.04
N VAL A 60 14.24 -23.51 9.00
CA VAL A 60 13.40 -23.30 10.19
C VAL A 60 13.03 -24.63 10.87
N ARG A 61 12.79 -25.69 10.09
CA ARG A 61 12.47 -27.02 10.64
C ARG A 61 13.60 -27.65 11.45
N TRP A 62 14.86 -27.27 11.21
CA TRP A 62 16.00 -27.75 12.01
C TRP A 62 16.20 -26.93 13.30
N GLU A 63 15.62 -25.72 13.38
CA GLU A 63 15.68 -24.85 14.55
C GLU A 63 14.55 -25.11 15.56
N GLU A 64 13.43 -25.72 15.14
CA GLU A 64 12.32 -26.07 16.05
C GLU A 64 12.67 -27.20 17.07
N ASP A 65 13.75 -27.97 16.85
CA ASP A 65 14.20 -29.03 17.77
C ASP A 65 15.25 -28.57 18.80
N PHE A 66 15.68 -27.30 18.78
CA PHE A 66 16.62 -26.74 19.76
C PHE A 66 16.07 -25.43 20.34
N GLU A 67 15.33 -25.54 21.45
CA GLU A 67 15.16 -24.43 22.39
C GLU A 67 16.57 -23.99 22.83
N ASP A 68 16.89 -22.71 22.61
CA ASP A 68 18.22 -22.08 22.77
C ASP A 68 19.23 -22.26 21.63
N ASN A 69 18.97 -21.62 20.48
CA ASN A 69 20.03 -20.98 19.69
C ASN A 69 19.57 -19.66 19.07
N THR A 70 19.79 -18.57 19.81
CA THR A 70 19.74 -17.20 19.31
C THR A 70 21.05 -16.81 18.61
N ASP A 71 21.45 -17.55 17.58
CA ASP A 71 22.61 -17.15 16.78
C ASP A 71 22.33 -17.32 15.28
N ALA A 72 22.31 -16.17 14.61
CA ALA A 72 22.57 -16.02 13.19
C ALA A 72 21.85 -17.00 12.25
N SER A 73 20.56 -16.73 11.97
CA SER A 73 20.10 -16.94 10.60
C SER A 73 20.99 -16.06 9.72
N LEU A 74 22.05 -16.67 9.16
CA LEU A 74 22.92 -16.11 8.12
C LEU A 74 22.08 -15.18 7.27
N GLU A 75 22.42 -13.88 7.22
CA GLU A 75 21.78 -12.89 6.35
C GLU A 75 21.74 -13.51 4.95
N VAL A 76 20.57 -14.03 4.59
CA VAL A 76 20.37 -14.55 3.25
C VAL A 76 20.14 -13.31 2.40
N ASP A 77 21.18 -12.93 1.66
CA ASP A 77 21.11 -11.85 0.70
C ASP A 77 20.24 -12.29 -0.48
N SER A 78 19.16 -11.56 -0.72
CA SER A 78 18.45 -11.66 -1.99
C SER A 78 19.36 -11.18 -3.13
N LEU A 79 19.12 -11.66 -4.35
CA LEU A 79 19.82 -11.17 -5.53
C LEU A 79 19.66 -9.64 -5.66
N LEU A 80 18.49 -9.11 -5.31
CA LEU A 80 18.25 -7.67 -5.30
C LEU A 80 19.12 -6.94 -4.27
N ASP A 81 19.20 -7.44 -3.04
CA ASP A 81 20.00 -6.82 -1.98
C ASP A 81 21.48 -6.81 -2.37
N LEU A 82 22.01 -7.94 -2.86
CA LEU A 82 23.37 -8.04 -3.36
C LEU A 82 23.62 -7.08 -4.52
N ALA A 83 22.75 -7.08 -5.53
CA ALA A 83 22.90 -6.21 -6.70
C ALA A 83 22.86 -4.72 -6.33
N SER A 84 22.04 -4.35 -5.34
CA SER A 84 21.90 -2.96 -4.90
C SER A 84 23.20 -2.36 -4.35
N GLN A 85 24.13 -3.19 -3.86
CA GLN A 85 25.42 -2.74 -3.33
C GLN A 85 26.40 -2.33 -4.45
N TYR A 86 26.24 -2.88 -5.65
CA TYR A 86 27.21 -2.73 -6.75
C TYR A 86 26.65 -2.02 -7.99
N LEU A 87 25.33 -1.99 -8.16
CA LEU A 87 24.68 -1.45 -9.36
C LEU A 87 23.95 -0.15 -9.09
N MET A 88 23.78 0.66 -10.14
CA MET A 88 22.93 1.84 -10.11
C MET A 88 21.48 1.45 -9.81
N GLN A 89 20.85 2.16 -8.88
CA GLN A 89 19.47 1.93 -8.48
C GLN A 89 18.56 3.04 -9.03
N VAL A 90 17.41 2.65 -9.57
CA VAL A 90 16.35 3.57 -9.99
C VAL A 90 15.06 3.18 -9.29
N GLN A 91 14.54 4.07 -8.45
CA GLN A 91 13.28 3.85 -7.73
C GLN A 91 12.11 4.40 -8.56
N LEU A 92 11.12 3.55 -8.86
CA LEU A 92 9.85 3.99 -9.44
C LEU A 92 9.00 4.67 -8.35
N ARG A 93 8.40 5.82 -8.70
CA ARG A 93 7.62 6.64 -7.77
C ARG A 93 6.10 6.54 -7.98
N GLY A 94 5.63 6.23 -9.19
CA GLY A 94 4.20 6.15 -9.47
C GLY A 94 3.55 4.91 -8.87
N HIS A 95 2.47 5.10 -8.10
CA HIS A 95 1.60 4.02 -7.62
C HIS A 95 0.25 4.07 -8.31
N TYR A 96 -0.11 2.96 -8.99
CA TYR A 96 -1.28 2.91 -9.88
C TYR A 96 -2.33 1.86 -9.48
N ARG A 97 -2.02 1.00 -8.49
CA ARG A 97 -2.92 -0.09 -8.08
C ARG A 97 -4.10 0.42 -7.26
N SER A 98 -3.80 1.17 -6.21
CA SER A 98 -4.81 1.66 -5.28
C SER A 98 -5.62 2.77 -5.93
N GLN A 99 -6.92 2.75 -5.71
CA GLN A 99 -7.86 3.75 -6.21
C GLN A 99 -7.98 4.96 -5.27
N SER A 100 -7.72 4.76 -3.98
CA SER A 100 -7.78 5.78 -2.94
C SER A 100 -6.42 5.97 -2.25
N LEU A 101 -6.20 7.16 -1.70
CA LEU A 101 -4.96 7.55 -1.01
C LEU A 101 -4.75 6.75 0.29
N ASP A 102 -5.81 6.56 1.06
CA ASP A 102 -5.79 5.84 2.33
C ASP A 102 -5.37 4.36 2.22
N LEU A 103 -5.51 3.74 1.04
CA LEU A 103 -5.04 2.37 0.82
C LEU A 103 -3.51 2.25 0.78
N ILE A 104 -2.81 3.28 0.28
CA ILE A 104 -1.35 3.24 0.09
C ILE A 104 -0.60 4.10 1.10
N ASP A 105 -1.24 5.13 1.67
CA ASP A 105 -0.56 6.15 2.47
C ASP A 105 0.21 5.54 3.65
N PHE A 106 -0.40 4.59 4.38
CA PHE A 106 0.31 3.88 5.45
C PHE A 106 1.60 3.22 4.97
N SER A 107 1.53 2.46 3.87
CA SER A 107 2.70 1.78 3.32
C SER A 107 3.73 2.78 2.80
N ASN A 108 3.26 3.85 2.15
CA ASN A 108 4.12 4.90 1.62
C ASN A 108 4.93 5.56 2.73
N GLN A 109 4.30 5.89 3.86
CA GLN A 109 4.98 6.51 5.00
C GLN A 109 5.95 5.56 5.70
N HIS A 110 5.53 4.32 5.97
CA HIS A 110 6.32 3.39 6.80
C HIS A 110 7.40 2.63 6.03
N PHE A 111 7.19 2.32 4.76
CA PHE A 111 8.11 1.50 3.96
C PHE A 111 8.84 2.30 2.87
N TYR A 112 8.18 3.28 2.26
CA TYR A 112 8.73 3.99 1.09
C TYR A 112 9.15 5.45 1.38
N LYS A 113 9.05 5.89 2.64
CA LYS A 113 9.44 7.24 3.11
C LYS A 113 8.72 8.37 2.37
N GLY A 114 7.44 8.18 2.04
CA GLY A 114 6.60 9.16 1.35
C GLY A 114 6.97 9.40 -0.12
N LYS A 115 7.81 8.54 -0.72
CA LYS A 115 8.30 8.74 -2.10
C LYS A 115 7.33 8.26 -3.19
N LEU A 116 6.32 7.46 -2.85
CA LEU A 116 5.32 7.03 -3.81
C LEU A 116 4.30 8.14 -4.03
N THR A 117 3.91 8.32 -5.29
CA THR A 117 2.91 9.29 -5.72
C THR A 117 1.72 8.54 -6.29
N LEU A 118 0.54 8.78 -5.72
CA LEU A 118 -0.74 8.31 -6.23
C LEU A 118 -1.58 9.52 -6.65
N LEU A 119 -2.19 9.44 -7.83
CA LEU A 119 -3.19 10.38 -8.30
C LEU A 119 -4.55 9.66 -8.41
N PRO A 120 -5.47 9.87 -7.45
CA PRO A 120 -6.77 9.22 -7.46
C PRO A 120 -7.67 9.84 -8.52
N ASP A 121 -8.69 9.09 -8.97
CA ASP A 121 -9.78 9.69 -9.76
C ASP A 121 -10.59 10.61 -8.85
N LYS A 122 -10.88 11.83 -9.31
CA LYS A 122 -11.66 12.81 -8.55
C LYS A 122 -12.99 12.22 -8.04
N ARG A 123 -13.65 11.40 -8.86
CA ARG A 123 -14.95 10.77 -8.53
C ARG A 123 -14.88 9.85 -7.31
N ILE A 124 -13.70 9.30 -7.01
CA ILE A 124 -13.50 8.45 -5.82
C ILE A 124 -13.48 9.32 -4.57
N LEU A 125 -12.78 10.45 -4.61
CA LEU A 125 -12.75 11.40 -3.48
C LEU A 125 -14.11 12.04 -3.23
N ASP A 126 -14.87 12.34 -4.29
CA ASP A 126 -16.21 12.93 -4.18
C ASP A 126 -17.21 12.00 -3.46
N ARG A 127 -17.00 10.67 -3.49
CA ARG A 127 -17.83 9.71 -2.74
C ARG A 127 -17.66 9.85 -1.22
N LYS A 128 -16.55 10.39 -0.75
CA LYS A 128 -16.24 10.59 0.69
C LYS A 128 -16.41 9.32 1.54
N GLN A 129 -16.18 8.16 0.92
CA GLN A 129 -16.22 6.87 1.61
C GLN A 129 -14.80 6.42 1.91
N PRO A 130 -14.50 6.00 3.14
CA PRO A 130 -13.20 5.45 3.47
C PRO A 130 -13.01 4.11 2.73
N ALA A 131 -11.82 3.92 2.17
CA ALA A 131 -11.48 2.67 1.50
C ALA A 131 -11.11 1.56 2.50
N ILE A 132 -10.88 1.91 3.77
CA ILE A 132 -10.60 0.94 4.84
C ILE A 132 -11.73 0.97 5.87
N SER A 133 -12.30 -0.20 6.16
CA SER A 133 -13.33 -0.37 7.18
C SER A 133 -12.79 -1.22 8.33
N TYR A 134 -12.91 -0.73 9.57
CA TYR A 134 -12.51 -1.44 10.78
C TYR A 134 -13.73 -2.10 11.41
N ILE A 135 -13.79 -3.42 11.36
CA ILE A 135 -14.96 -4.21 11.77
C ILE A 135 -14.60 -4.96 13.05
N LYS A 136 -14.94 -4.36 14.18
CA LYS A 136 -14.73 -4.97 15.51
C LYS A 136 -15.79 -6.04 15.76
N VAL A 137 -15.34 -7.27 16.05
CA VAL A 137 -16.20 -8.37 16.52
C VAL A 137 -15.77 -8.83 17.91
N ASN A 138 -16.61 -9.61 18.60
CA ASN A 138 -16.31 -10.12 19.95
C ASN A 138 -15.86 -11.58 19.88
N GLY A 139 -14.79 -11.82 19.13
CA GLY A 139 -14.20 -13.15 18.99
C GLY A 139 -13.34 -13.59 20.16
N VAL A 140 -13.21 -14.91 20.30
CA VAL A 140 -12.39 -15.57 21.30
C VAL A 140 -11.31 -16.37 20.59
N TRP A 141 -10.07 -16.28 21.10
CA TRP A 141 -8.97 -17.07 20.59
C TRP A 141 -8.99 -18.48 21.18
N ALA A 142 -9.38 -19.46 20.37
CA ALA A 142 -9.44 -20.86 20.78
C ALA A 142 -8.82 -21.74 19.70
N LYS A 143 -7.93 -22.66 20.07
CA LYS A 143 -7.28 -23.61 19.13
C LYS A 143 -6.61 -22.93 17.92
N GLN A 144 -6.06 -21.72 18.12
CA GLN A 144 -5.42 -20.89 17.09
C GLN A 144 -6.37 -20.36 16.00
N VAL A 145 -7.69 -20.39 16.26
CA VAL A 145 -8.71 -19.82 15.38
C VAL A 145 -9.60 -18.85 16.14
N ASN A 146 -10.32 -18.04 15.38
CA ASN A 146 -11.34 -17.14 15.86
C ASN A 146 -12.60 -17.33 15.02
N ASP A 147 -13.57 -18.02 15.61
CA ASP A 147 -14.79 -18.44 14.93
C ASP A 147 -15.66 -17.25 14.53
N GLU A 148 -15.81 -16.27 15.42
CA GLU A 148 -16.61 -15.07 15.22
C GLU A 148 -16.08 -14.21 14.07
N GLU A 149 -14.75 -14.07 13.97
CA GLU A 149 -14.15 -13.40 12.81
C GLU A 149 -14.41 -14.16 11.52
N ALA A 150 -14.27 -15.49 11.52
CA ALA A 150 -14.50 -16.29 10.34
C ALA A 150 -15.97 -16.23 9.88
N ILE A 151 -16.94 -16.25 10.82
CA ILE A 151 -18.36 -16.02 10.52
C ILE A 151 -18.54 -14.65 9.86
N ARG A 152 -17.99 -13.59 10.47
CA ARG A 152 -18.12 -12.23 9.96
C ARG A 152 -17.50 -12.07 8.57
N VAL A 153 -16.39 -12.75 8.29
CA VAL A 153 -15.77 -12.79 6.96
C VAL A 153 -16.72 -13.41 5.93
N VAL A 154 -17.36 -14.55 6.24
CA VAL A 154 -18.32 -15.20 5.33
C VAL A 154 -19.54 -14.30 5.08
N GLU A 155 -20.04 -13.61 6.10
CA GLU A 155 -21.13 -12.64 5.94
C GLU A 155 -20.75 -11.49 5.00
N LEU A 156 -19.52 -10.95 5.12
CA LEU A 156 -19.03 -9.91 4.23
C LEU A 156 -18.89 -10.41 2.80
N VAL A 157 -18.41 -11.64 2.61
CA VAL A 157 -18.39 -12.27 1.28
C VAL A 157 -19.80 -12.37 0.71
N LYS A 158 -20.77 -12.88 1.49
CA LYS A 158 -22.18 -12.95 1.08
C LYS A 158 -22.71 -11.57 0.65
N GLN A 159 -22.45 -10.54 1.45
CA GLN A 159 -22.88 -9.18 1.15
C GLN A 159 -22.26 -8.67 -0.16
N LEU A 160 -20.95 -8.85 -0.35
CA LEU A 160 -20.25 -8.40 -1.55
C LEU A 160 -20.71 -9.14 -2.81
N LEU A 161 -20.99 -10.44 -2.72
CA LEU A 161 -21.55 -11.21 -3.84
C LEU A 161 -22.93 -10.71 -4.28
N LEU A 162 -23.72 -10.17 -3.35
CA LEU A 162 -25.05 -9.62 -3.64
C LEU A 162 -25.00 -8.17 -4.15
N GLU A 163 -24.22 -7.31 -3.49
CA GLU A 163 -24.19 -5.88 -3.76
C GLU A 163 -23.22 -5.51 -4.89
N GLN A 164 -22.14 -6.28 -5.07
CA GLN A 164 -21.03 -5.96 -5.97
C GLN A 164 -20.46 -7.23 -6.65
N PRO A 165 -21.28 -8.00 -7.41
CA PRO A 165 -20.89 -9.30 -7.97
C PRO A 165 -19.69 -9.24 -8.94
N ASP A 166 -19.47 -8.09 -9.57
CA ASP A 166 -18.35 -7.89 -10.52
C ASP A 166 -17.01 -7.67 -9.83
N LYS A 167 -16.99 -7.46 -8.50
CA LYS A 167 -15.76 -7.17 -7.76
C LYS A 167 -15.05 -8.45 -7.38
N SER A 168 -13.75 -8.45 -7.63
CA SER A 168 -12.87 -9.54 -7.21
C SER A 168 -12.58 -9.43 -5.71
N ILE A 169 -12.68 -10.56 -5.00
CA ILE A 169 -12.55 -10.64 -3.54
C ILE A 169 -11.31 -11.47 -3.17
N GLY A 170 -10.53 -11.00 -2.19
CA GLY A 170 -9.45 -11.78 -1.59
C GLY A 170 -9.56 -11.77 -0.09
N ILE A 171 -9.41 -12.92 0.54
CA ILE A 171 -9.41 -13.06 1.99
C ILE A 171 -7.98 -13.38 2.43
N VAL A 172 -7.47 -12.56 3.35
CA VAL A 172 -6.13 -12.72 3.89
C VAL A 172 -6.21 -12.98 5.40
N SER A 173 -5.84 -14.19 5.81
CA SER A 173 -5.75 -14.55 7.21
C SER A 173 -4.35 -14.31 7.76
N PHE A 174 -4.24 -13.95 9.03
CA PHE A 174 -2.93 -13.68 9.66
C PHE A 174 -2.23 -14.94 10.16
N ASN A 175 -2.91 -16.09 10.12
CA ASN A 175 -2.31 -17.39 10.37
C ASN A 175 -2.96 -18.49 9.51
N ALA A 176 -2.26 -19.63 9.35
CA ALA A 176 -2.69 -20.74 8.50
C ALA A 176 -3.94 -21.47 9.04
N ARG A 177 -4.05 -21.68 10.36
CA ARG A 177 -5.21 -22.35 10.99
C ARG A 177 -6.51 -21.58 10.74
N GLN A 178 -6.46 -20.25 10.80
CA GLN A 178 -7.60 -19.39 10.46
C GLN A 178 -7.92 -19.44 8.96
N GLN A 179 -6.92 -19.61 8.09
CA GLN A 179 -7.15 -19.77 6.65
C GLN A 179 -8.02 -21.00 6.38
N GLU A 180 -7.60 -22.15 6.93
CA GLU A 180 -8.31 -23.44 6.84
C GLU A 180 -9.74 -23.30 7.38
N HIS A 181 -9.88 -22.69 8.56
CA HIS A 181 -11.19 -22.49 9.19
C HIS A 181 -12.15 -21.61 8.37
N ILE A 182 -11.63 -20.57 7.72
CA ILE A 182 -12.44 -19.72 6.83
C ILE A 182 -12.87 -20.50 5.58
N LEU A 183 -11.97 -21.31 5.00
CA LEU A 183 -12.30 -22.17 3.86
C LEU A 183 -13.44 -23.13 4.20
N ASP A 184 -13.34 -23.82 5.35
CA ASP A 184 -14.39 -24.74 5.82
C ASP A 184 -15.75 -24.03 5.94
N LYS A 185 -15.78 -22.82 6.54
CA LYS A 185 -17.03 -22.05 6.66
C LYS A 185 -17.57 -21.57 5.32
N LEU A 186 -16.70 -21.18 4.38
CA LEU A 186 -17.12 -20.78 3.03
C LEU A 186 -17.72 -21.95 2.26
N GLU A 187 -17.16 -23.16 2.39
CA GLU A 187 -17.70 -24.38 1.78
C GLU A 187 -19.10 -24.70 2.34
N ILE A 188 -19.27 -24.63 3.66
CA ILE A 188 -20.58 -24.82 4.31
C ILE A 188 -21.59 -23.78 3.80
N PHE A 189 -21.20 -22.51 3.73
CA PHE A 189 -22.04 -21.43 3.22
C PHE A 189 -22.45 -21.66 1.76
N ALA A 190 -21.49 -21.97 0.89
CA ALA A 190 -21.74 -22.23 -0.53
C ALA A 190 -22.73 -23.38 -0.73
N HIS A 191 -22.60 -24.44 0.08
CA HIS A 191 -23.52 -25.57 0.06
C HIS A 191 -24.93 -25.21 0.56
N GLN A 192 -25.04 -24.52 1.69
CA GLN A 192 -26.33 -24.16 2.30
C GLN A 192 -27.14 -23.19 1.45
N GLU A 193 -26.48 -22.20 0.85
CA GLU A 193 -27.13 -21.16 0.05
C GLU A 193 -27.21 -21.53 -1.43
N GLN A 194 -26.64 -22.68 -1.83
CA GLN A 194 -26.56 -23.15 -3.22
C GLN A 194 -25.91 -22.12 -4.16
N VAL A 195 -24.90 -21.40 -3.66
CA VAL A 195 -24.17 -20.37 -4.40
C VAL A 195 -22.81 -20.90 -4.83
N SER A 196 -22.41 -20.62 -6.07
CA SER A 196 -21.04 -20.89 -6.53
C SER A 196 -20.14 -19.71 -6.17
N LEU A 197 -19.05 -19.98 -5.46
CA LEU A 197 -18.05 -18.95 -5.15
C LEU A 197 -17.30 -18.57 -6.45
N PRO A 198 -17.04 -17.27 -6.69
CA PRO A 198 -16.29 -16.83 -7.87
C PRO A 198 -14.92 -17.49 -7.94
N GLN A 199 -14.47 -17.88 -9.13
CA GLN A 199 -13.09 -18.37 -9.33
C GLN A 199 -12.02 -17.32 -8.98
N SER A 200 -12.40 -16.04 -9.00
CA SER A 200 -11.54 -14.96 -8.57
C SER A 200 -11.37 -14.91 -7.04
N LEU A 201 -12.26 -15.52 -6.24
CA LEU A 201 -12.11 -15.52 -4.79
C LEU A 201 -10.90 -16.34 -4.37
N PHE A 202 -10.02 -15.76 -3.54
CA PHE A 202 -8.96 -16.51 -2.88
C PHE A 202 -9.08 -16.40 -1.36
N VAL A 203 -8.58 -17.43 -0.67
CA VAL A 203 -8.29 -17.40 0.77
C VAL A 203 -6.84 -17.80 0.96
N LYS A 204 -6.02 -16.90 1.47
CA LYS A 204 -4.58 -17.12 1.67
C LYS A 204 -4.13 -16.56 3.00
N ASN A 205 -3.10 -17.12 3.59
CA ASN A 205 -2.45 -16.53 4.75
C ASN A 205 -1.52 -15.38 4.31
N ILE A 206 -1.08 -14.58 5.28
CA ILE A 206 -0.20 -13.43 5.08
C ILE A 206 1.18 -13.80 4.46
N GLU A 207 1.60 -15.06 4.55
CA GLU A 207 2.87 -15.54 4.00
C GLU A 207 2.77 -15.84 2.49
N ASN A 208 1.58 -16.22 2.03
CA ASN A 208 1.34 -16.72 0.68
C ASN A 208 0.64 -15.71 -0.24
N VAL A 209 0.32 -14.51 0.27
CA VAL A 209 -0.41 -13.47 -0.47
C VAL A 209 0.51 -12.61 -1.34
N GLN A 210 1.14 -13.22 -2.33
CA GLN A 210 2.06 -12.51 -3.23
C GLN A 210 1.57 -12.53 -4.68
N GLY A 211 1.73 -11.41 -5.38
CA GLY A 211 1.32 -11.26 -6.77
C GLY A 211 -0.20 -11.18 -6.99
N ASP A 212 -1.00 -11.65 -6.02
CA ASP A 212 -2.46 -11.59 -6.09
C ASP A 212 -3.01 -10.26 -5.58
N GLU A 213 -3.68 -9.53 -6.46
CA GLU A 213 -4.44 -8.33 -6.12
C GLU A 213 -5.94 -8.52 -6.34
N ARG A 214 -6.76 -7.81 -5.57
CA ARG A 214 -8.22 -7.87 -5.65
C ARG A 214 -8.83 -6.50 -5.45
N ASP A 215 -10.03 -6.32 -5.94
CA ASP A 215 -10.78 -5.08 -5.74
C ASP A 215 -11.07 -4.88 -4.26
N VAL A 216 -11.53 -5.94 -3.59
CA VAL A 216 -11.79 -5.95 -2.15
C VAL A 216 -10.92 -7.00 -1.45
N ILE A 217 -10.17 -6.57 -0.44
CA ILE A 217 -9.44 -7.47 0.47
C ILE A 217 -10.14 -7.48 1.83
N ILE A 218 -10.39 -8.68 2.36
CA ILE A 218 -10.91 -8.88 3.71
C ILE A 218 -9.78 -9.47 4.56
N PHE A 219 -9.36 -8.75 5.59
CA PHE A 219 -8.42 -9.28 6.58
C PHE A 219 -9.19 -9.98 7.71
N SER A 220 -8.75 -11.20 8.04
CA SER A 220 -9.06 -11.83 9.32
C SER A 220 -7.80 -11.85 10.18
N ILE A 221 -7.80 -11.00 11.20
CA ILE A 221 -6.67 -10.86 12.12
C ILE A 221 -6.52 -12.10 13.00
N ALA A 222 -7.63 -12.73 13.34
CA ALA A 222 -7.81 -13.90 14.20
C ALA A 222 -7.42 -13.67 15.66
N TYR A 223 -6.33 -12.97 15.95
CA TYR A 223 -5.83 -12.77 17.31
C TYR A 223 -6.85 -12.09 18.21
N ALA A 224 -7.11 -12.70 19.36
CA ALA A 224 -8.07 -12.25 20.35
C ALA A 224 -7.65 -12.69 21.76
N PRO A 225 -8.26 -12.14 22.82
CA PRO A 225 -8.19 -12.75 24.14
C PRO A 225 -8.74 -14.18 24.13
N ASP A 226 -8.14 -15.07 24.92
CA ASP A 226 -8.68 -16.41 25.18
C ASP A 226 -9.91 -16.36 26.09
N GLU A 227 -10.50 -17.52 26.40
CA GLU A 227 -11.66 -17.63 27.30
C GLU A 227 -11.43 -17.05 28.71
N LYS A 228 -10.16 -16.90 29.13
CA LYS A 228 -9.77 -16.31 30.41
C LYS A 228 -9.45 -14.81 30.28
N GLY A 229 -9.66 -14.22 29.11
CA GLY A 229 -9.37 -12.81 28.81
C GLY A 229 -7.88 -12.51 28.64
N LYS A 230 -7.01 -13.52 28.53
CA LYS A 230 -5.57 -13.35 28.34
C LYS A 230 -5.25 -13.27 26.85
N MET A 231 -4.49 -12.27 26.45
CA MET A 231 -4.06 -12.09 25.06
C MET A 231 -2.65 -12.67 24.87
N ASN A 232 -2.44 -13.41 23.78
CA ASN A 232 -1.12 -13.91 23.39
C ASN A 232 -0.44 -12.92 22.44
N HIS A 233 0.72 -12.40 22.83
CA HIS A 233 1.48 -11.40 22.08
C HIS A 233 2.39 -12.00 20.98
N HIS A 234 2.08 -13.22 20.53
CA HIS A 234 2.82 -13.93 19.50
C HIS A 234 2.00 -14.00 18.19
N PHE A 235 2.21 -13.03 17.30
CA PHE A 235 1.49 -12.84 16.04
C PHE A 235 2.09 -13.65 14.88
N GLY A 236 2.52 -14.88 15.17
CA GLY A 236 3.06 -15.81 14.18
C GLY A 236 4.18 -15.21 13.33
N SER A 237 4.02 -15.25 12.01
CA SER A 237 5.04 -14.80 11.05
C SER A 237 5.35 -13.32 11.11
N LEU A 238 4.48 -12.49 11.71
CA LEU A 238 4.76 -11.07 11.96
C LEU A 238 5.81 -10.86 13.06
N ASN A 239 5.96 -11.80 13.99
CA ASN A 239 6.99 -11.72 15.03
C ASN A 239 8.38 -12.11 14.51
N THR A 240 8.50 -12.66 13.30
CA THR A 240 9.78 -13.05 12.70
C THR A 240 10.53 -11.85 12.11
N LEU A 241 11.82 -12.03 11.80
CA LEU A 241 12.60 -11.01 11.09
C LEU A 241 11.94 -10.71 9.72
N LYS A 242 11.90 -9.43 9.33
CA LYS A 242 11.17 -8.95 8.13
C LYS A 242 9.66 -9.26 8.14
N GLY A 243 9.07 -9.48 9.32
CA GLY A 243 7.62 -9.65 9.48
C GLY A 243 6.80 -8.46 8.97
N GLU A 244 7.35 -7.25 9.10
CA GLU A 244 6.78 -6.01 8.57
C GLU A 244 6.63 -6.03 7.04
N ASN A 245 7.52 -6.71 6.31
CA ASN A 245 7.41 -6.83 4.85
C ASN A 245 6.21 -7.69 4.45
N ARG A 246 5.88 -8.74 5.23
CA ARG A 246 4.66 -9.56 5.01
C ARG A 246 3.40 -8.71 5.17
N LEU A 247 3.38 -7.85 6.19
CA LEU A 247 2.30 -6.90 6.37
C LEU A 247 2.20 -5.91 5.21
N ASN A 248 3.31 -5.29 4.77
CA ASN A 248 3.33 -4.38 3.62
C ASN A 248 2.77 -5.04 2.36
N VAL A 249 3.14 -6.28 2.11
CA VAL A 249 2.63 -7.05 0.97
C VAL A 249 1.13 -7.23 1.08
N ALA A 250 0.63 -7.70 2.22
CA ALA A 250 -0.81 -7.93 2.44
C ALA A 250 -1.64 -6.64 2.29
N ILE A 251 -1.25 -5.55 2.95
CA ILE A 251 -2.03 -4.29 2.95
C ILE A 251 -2.00 -3.58 1.59
N THR A 252 -1.06 -3.93 0.71
CA THR A 252 -0.97 -3.37 -0.66
C THR A 252 -1.65 -4.22 -1.73
N ARG A 253 -2.42 -5.26 -1.36
CA ARG A 253 -3.15 -6.12 -2.32
C ARG A 253 -4.50 -5.58 -2.77
N ALA A 254 -5.08 -4.63 -2.04
CA ALA A 254 -6.38 -4.05 -2.36
C ALA A 254 -6.29 -2.95 -3.41
N ARG A 255 -7.15 -3.02 -4.43
CA ARG A 255 -7.33 -1.94 -5.42
C ARG A 255 -8.34 -0.90 -4.93
N GLU A 256 -9.45 -1.32 -4.34
CA GLU A 256 -10.57 -0.43 -4.01
C GLU A 256 -10.91 -0.37 -2.52
N LYS A 257 -10.90 -1.51 -1.82
CA LYS A 257 -11.37 -1.55 -0.43
C LYS A 257 -10.66 -2.61 0.41
N ILE A 258 -10.43 -2.28 1.69
CA ILE A 258 -9.97 -3.20 2.73
C ILE A 258 -11.04 -3.28 3.83
N CYS A 259 -11.44 -4.49 4.21
CA CYS A 259 -12.27 -4.75 5.38
C CYS A 259 -11.42 -5.46 6.43
N VAL A 260 -11.07 -4.77 7.52
CA VAL A 260 -10.31 -5.32 8.65
C VAL A 260 -11.28 -5.95 9.64
N VAL A 261 -11.42 -7.27 9.63
CA VAL A 261 -12.20 -8.01 10.64
C VAL A 261 -11.27 -8.39 11.78
N THR A 262 -11.56 -7.91 12.99
CA THR A 262 -10.67 -8.05 14.14
C THR A 262 -11.43 -8.09 15.46
N SER A 263 -10.90 -8.84 16.42
CA SER A 263 -11.44 -8.97 17.77
C SER A 263 -10.72 -8.15 18.82
N ILE A 264 -9.73 -7.37 18.42
CA ILE A 264 -8.92 -6.54 19.32
C ILE A 264 -9.03 -5.07 18.96
N TRP A 265 -8.77 -4.22 19.95
CA TRP A 265 -8.46 -2.82 19.77
C TRP A 265 -6.95 -2.64 19.64
N PRO A 266 -6.46 -1.65 18.87
CA PRO A 266 -5.03 -1.46 18.71
C PRO A 266 -4.29 -1.25 20.03
N GLN A 267 -4.92 -0.58 21.01
CA GLN A 267 -4.35 -0.30 22.33
C GLN A 267 -4.16 -1.58 23.19
N GLN A 268 -4.80 -2.69 22.83
CA GLN A 268 -4.61 -3.98 23.51
C GLN A 268 -3.31 -4.67 23.10
N LEU A 269 -2.70 -4.25 21.98
CA LEU A 269 -1.42 -4.75 21.49
C LEU A 269 -0.27 -4.12 22.26
N LYS A 270 0.22 -4.82 23.29
CA LYS A 270 1.49 -4.50 23.95
C LYS A 270 2.63 -5.03 23.09
N VAL A 271 3.34 -4.13 22.42
CA VAL A 271 4.36 -4.43 21.42
C VAL A 271 5.66 -3.67 21.67
N GLU A 272 5.72 -2.89 22.75
CA GLU A 272 6.85 -2.05 23.12
C GLU A 272 8.13 -2.87 23.34
N ASP A 273 7.98 -4.03 23.99
CA ASP A 273 9.09 -4.95 24.32
C ASP A 273 9.38 -5.98 23.20
N THR A 274 8.73 -5.87 22.03
CA THR A 274 8.95 -6.83 20.95
C THR A 274 10.30 -6.59 20.27
N LYS A 275 11.04 -7.69 20.02
CA LYS A 275 12.38 -7.68 19.40
C LYS A 275 12.36 -7.13 17.97
N ASN A 276 11.35 -7.50 17.19
CA ASN A 276 11.23 -7.18 15.76
C ASN A 276 10.19 -6.08 15.51
N GLU A 277 10.29 -5.39 14.39
CA GLU A 277 9.42 -4.25 14.07
C GLU A 277 8.02 -4.66 13.59
N GLY A 278 7.85 -5.87 13.06
CA GLY A 278 6.57 -6.39 12.57
C GLY A 278 5.36 -6.14 13.49
N PRO A 279 5.38 -6.56 14.77
CA PRO A 279 4.28 -6.31 15.70
C PRO A 279 4.00 -4.82 15.97
N LYS A 280 5.05 -3.99 16.01
CA LYS A 280 4.93 -2.53 16.20
C LYS A 280 4.24 -1.87 15.01
N ILE A 281 4.65 -2.22 13.79
CA ILE A 281 4.03 -1.72 12.56
C ILE A 281 2.60 -2.26 12.43
N PHE A 282 2.35 -3.51 12.81
CA PHE A 282 1.00 -4.07 12.81
C PHE A 282 0.04 -3.31 13.73
N ARG A 283 0.46 -2.98 14.96
CA ARG A 283 -0.33 -2.11 15.85
C ARG A 283 -0.62 -0.75 15.19
N LYS A 284 0.40 -0.08 14.65
CA LYS A 284 0.23 1.20 13.94
C LYS A 284 -0.75 1.08 12.77
N TYR A 285 -0.73 -0.04 12.05
CA TYR A 285 -1.66 -0.27 10.95
C TYR A 285 -3.10 -0.42 11.45
N LEU A 286 -3.35 -1.12 12.56
CA LEU A 286 -4.69 -1.20 13.12
C LEU A 286 -5.18 0.17 13.64
N GLU A 287 -4.31 0.98 14.26
CA GLU A 287 -4.62 2.37 14.65
C GLU A 287 -5.00 3.21 13.42
N TYR A 288 -4.21 3.10 12.35
CA TYR A 288 -4.46 3.77 11.08
C TYR A 288 -5.78 3.32 10.44
N ALA A 289 -6.03 2.02 10.35
CA ALA A 289 -7.25 1.47 9.77
C ALA A 289 -8.50 1.91 10.54
N LEU A 290 -8.42 2.01 11.87
CA LEU A 290 -9.48 2.56 12.70
C LEU A 290 -9.73 4.04 12.39
N GLN A 291 -8.68 4.87 12.34
CA GLN A 291 -8.79 6.30 11.99
C GLN A 291 -9.38 6.52 10.60
N VAL A 292 -8.97 5.74 9.60
CA VAL A 292 -9.53 5.79 8.24
C VAL A 292 -11.01 5.42 8.29
N SER A 293 -11.37 4.33 8.98
CA SER A 293 -12.75 3.88 9.10
C SER A 293 -13.66 4.89 9.79
N GLU A 294 -13.13 5.69 10.71
CA GLU A 294 -13.83 6.79 11.41
C GLU A 294 -13.83 8.10 10.60
N ALA A 295 -13.37 8.08 9.34
CA ALA A 295 -13.24 9.22 8.45
C ALA A 295 -12.34 10.36 9.00
N ALA A 296 -11.40 10.01 9.89
CA ALA A 296 -10.41 10.93 10.46
C ALA A 296 -9.10 10.99 9.65
N PHE A 297 -8.98 10.20 8.57
CA PHE A 297 -7.81 10.17 7.71
C PHE A 297 -7.56 11.52 7.02
N ARG A 298 -6.28 11.94 7.02
CA ARG A 298 -5.77 13.04 6.23
C ARG A 298 -4.55 12.55 5.45
N PRO A 299 -4.47 12.79 4.12
CA PRO A 299 -3.30 12.44 3.35
C PRO A 299 -2.03 13.04 3.96
N ALA A 300 -0.98 12.24 4.07
CA ALA A 300 0.30 12.76 4.51
C ALA A 300 0.85 13.74 3.48
N GLN A 301 1.35 14.88 3.95
CA GLN A 301 1.96 15.89 3.10
C GLN A 301 3.47 15.67 3.01
N THR A 302 4.00 15.72 1.80
CA THR A 302 5.44 15.69 1.57
C THR A 302 5.99 17.10 1.79
N THR A 303 6.10 17.54 3.04
CA THR A 303 6.70 18.84 3.35
C THR A 303 8.23 18.73 3.30
N ARG A 304 8.81 19.05 2.14
CA ARG A 304 10.22 19.43 2.02
C ARG A 304 10.34 20.94 1.92
N GLN A 305 10.25 21.61 3.05
CA GLN A 305 10.50 23.04 3.13
C GLN A 305 12.01 23.28 3.13
N SER A 306 12.56 23.62 1.97
CA SER A 306 13.94 24.09 1.84
C SER A 306 14.07 25.60 2.08
N HIS A 307 12.94 26.31 2.00
CA HIS A 307 12.84 27.77 2.14
C HIS A 307 11.78 28.16 3.19
N SER A 308 11.80 29.43 3.59
CA SER A 308 10.73 30.01 4.42
C SER A 308 9.38 29.93 3.69
N LEU A 309 8.28 29.73 4.41
CA LEU A 309 6.92 29.67 3.84
C LEU A 309 6.63 30.83 2.87
N ASP A 310 7.00 32.06 3.25
CA ASP A 310 6.81 33.25 2.42
C ASP A 310 7.57 33.26 1.08
N TRP A 311 8.43 32.28 0.82
CA TRP A 311 9.14 32.13 -0.44
C TRP A 311 8.24 31.56 -1.54
N TYR A 312 7.38 30.60 -1.19
CA TYR A 312 6.64 29.82 -2.17
C TYR A 312 5.43 30.58 -2.72
N LEU A 313 5.17 30.38 -4.01
CA LEU A 313 4.07 31.03 -4.71
C LEU A 313 2.71 30.59 -4.15
N LYS A 314 2.55 29.30 -3.82
CA LYS A 314 1.34 28.76 -3.20
C LYS A 314 0.91 29.53 -1.95
N ASP A 315 1.87 29.93 -1.10
CA ASP A 315 1.62 30.70 0.11
C ASP A 315 1.18 32.14 -0.19
N LYS A 316 1.69 32.73 -1.28
CA LYS A 316 1.23 34.05 -1.76
C LYS A 316 -0.15 34.00 -2.39
N ILE A 317 -0.48 32.94 -3.11
CA ILE A 317 -1.80 32.75 -3.73
C ILE A 317 -2.88 32.54 -2.66
N LYS A 318 -2.58 31.79 -1.59
CA LYS A 318 -3.48 31.60 -0.44
C LYS A 318 -3.92 32.90 0.24
N GLN A 319 -3.12 33.97 0.14
CA GLN A 319 -3.42 35.27 0.72
C GLN A 319 -4.44 36.08 -0.09
N PHE A 320 -4.86 35.60 -1.27
CA PHE A 320 -5.92 36.27 -2.02
C PHE A 320 -7.26 36.17 -1.29
N ASP A 321 -7.82 37.34 -0.98
CA ASP A 321 -9.16 37.45 -0.44
C ASP A 321 -10.19 37.47 -1.58
N PHE A 322 -11.06 36.47 -1.64
CA PHE A 322 -12.12 36.37 -2.63
C PHE A 322 -13.42 36.92 -2.04
N GLU A 323 -13.76 38.18 -2.32
CA GLU A 323 -15.00 38.85 -1.84
C GLU A 323 -16.31 38.25 -2.41
N SER A 324 -16.25 37.14 -3.16
CA SER A 324 -17.39 36.53 -3.83
C SER A 324 -18.34 35.79 -2.88
N GLN A 325 -19.62 35.69 -3.27
CA GLN A 325 -20.68 34.96 -2.54
C GLN A 325 -20.38 33.47 -2.27
N HIS A 326 -19.39 32.89 -2.96
CA HIS A 326 -18.86 31.56 -2.70
C HIS A 326 -17.49 31.70 -2.03
N THR A 327 -17.36 31.28 -0.78
CA THR A 327 -16.07 31.16 -0.09
C THR A 327 -15.27 30.04 -0.76
N LEU A 328 -14.29 30.42 -1.59
CA LEU A 328 -13.33 29.52 -2.18
C LEU A 328 -12.18 29.30 -1.20
N ASP A 329 -11.97 28.04 -0.82
CA ASP A 329 -10.89 27.65 0.06
C ASP A 329 -9.72 27.14 -0.78
N LEU A 330 -8.56 27.77 -0.61
CA LEU A 330 -7.29 27.31 -1.19
C LEU A 330 -6.47 26.62 -0.11
N VAL A 331 -6.41 25.29 -0.17
CA VAL A 331 -5.77 24.48 0.87
C VAL A 331 -4.65 23.61 0.31
N GLU A 332 -3.57 23.48 1.07
CA GLU A 332 -2.61 22.40 0.88
C GLU A 332 -3.24 21.17 1.54
N GLU A 333 -3.84 20.28 0.75
CA GLU A 333 -4.48 19.04 1.26
C GLU A 333 -4.01 17.81 0.48
N MET A 334 -3.89 17.90 -0.85
CA MET A 334 -3.53 16.78 -1.71
C MET A 334 -2.03 16.75 -2.02
N PRO A 335 -1.35 15.59 -1.94
CA PRO A 335 0.10 15.49 -2.14
C PRO A 335 0.56 15.61 -3.61
N PHE A 336 -0.38 15.70 -4.57
CA PHE A 336 -0.12 15.77 -6.01
C PHE A 336 -0.46 17.14 -6.62
N ALA A 337 -0.74 18.15 -5.77
CA ALA A 337 -0.96 19.53 -6.21
C ALA A 337 -0.45 20.52 -5.15
N ASP A 338 0.00 21.70 -5.58
CA ASP A 338 0.49 22.73 -4.67
C ASP A 338 -0.65 23.38 -3.90
N LEU A 339 -1.82 23.57 -4.53
CA LEU A 339 -3.06 23.93 -3.85
C LEU A 339 -4.25 23.14 -4.39
N THR A 340 -5.18 22.83 -3.51
CA THR A 340 -6.50 22.27 -3.83
C THR A 340 -7.55 23.37 -3.67
N VAL A 341 -8.38 23.55 -4.69
CA VAL A 341 -9.46 24.54 -4.71
C VAL A 341 -10.75 23.85 -4.26
N LYS A 342 -11.38 24.36 -3.20
CA LYS A 342 -12.60 23.79 -2.62
C LYS A 342 -13.69 24.84 -2.43
N ALA A 343 -14.94 24.38 -2.45
CA ALA A 343 -16.09 25.13 -1.94
C ALA A 343 -16.73 24.29 -0.83
N GLY A 344 -16.50 24.68 0.42
CA GLY A 344 -16.87 23.86 1.58
C GLY A 344 -16.18 22.50 1.53
N ASN A 345 -16.94 21.43 1.29
CA ASN A 345 -16.42 20.06 1.27
C ASN A 345 -16.33 19.44 -0.14
N GLU A 346 -16.49 20.23 -1.20
CA GLU A 346 -16.38 19.77 -2.59
C GLU A 346 -15.06 20.18 -3.23
N TYR A 347 -14.44 19.25 -3.96
CA TYR A 347 -13.22 19.52 -4.71
C TYR A 347 -13.58 20.14 -6.06
N LEU A 348 -13.08 21.32 -6.36
CA LEU A 348 -13.37 22.03 -7.62
C LEU A 348 -12.26 21.81 -8.64
N GLY A 349 -11.01 21.91 -8.21
CA GLY A 349 -9.84 21.71 -9.04
C GLY A 349 -8.52 21.82 -8.27
N LEU A 350 -7.43 21.83 -9.01
CA LEU A 350 -6.06 21.85 -8.49
C LEU A 350 -5.30 23.02 -9.09
N ILE A 351 -4.38 23.59 -8.32
CA ILE A 351 -3.42 24.58 -8.80
C ILE A 351 -2.04 23.95 -8.72
N LEU A 352 -1.32 24.04 -9.82
CA LEU A 352 0.09 23.68 -9.93
C LEU A 352 0.90 24.95 -10.04
N THR A 353 1.96 25.08 -9.25
CA THR A 353 2.87 26.22 -9.27
C THR A 353 4.25 25.81 -9.77
N ASP A 354 5.16 26.78 -9.86
CA ASP A 354 6.60 26.53 -10.03
C ASP A 354 7.34 26.33 -8.70
N ASP A 355 6.63 25.86 -7.67
CA ASP A 355 7.18 25.55 -6.33
C ASP A 355 7.78 24.12 -6.26
N GLU A 356 7.57 23.40 -5.15
CA GLU A 356 8.27 22.16 -4.86
C GLU A 356 7.93 21.03 -5.83
N LEU A 357 6.65 20.85 -6.19
CA LEU A 357 6.24 19.78 -7.12
C LEU A 357 6.90 19.94 -8.49
N TYR A 358 7.04 21.18 -8.95
CA TYR A 358 7.73 21.47 -10.20
C TYR A 358 9.23 21.17 -10.10
N HIS A 359 9.88 21.62 -9.02
CA HIS A 359 11.31 21.40 -8.81
C HIS A 359 11.67 19.92 -8.60
N GLU A 360 10.80 19.14 -7.96
CA GLU A 360 11.02 17.70 -7.70
C GLU A 360 10.66 16.79 -8.88
N SER A 361 10.09 17.35 -9.94
CA SER A 361 9.71 16.61 -11.14
C SER A 361 10.91 15.95 -11.83
N ILE A 362 10.68 14.76 -12.40
CA ILE A 362 11.76 13.97 -13.01
C ILE A 362 12.23 14.61 -14.33
N SER A 363 11.35 15.35 -15.01
CA SER A 363 11.67 16.05 -16.24
C SER A 363 10.65 17.15 -16.54
N ILE A 364 11.02 18.07 -17.43
CA ILE A 364 10.10 19.11 -17.97
C ILE A 364 8.86 18.47 -18.61
N LYS A 365 9.00 17.29 -19.24
CA LYS A 365 7.85 16.56 -19.82
C LYS A 365 6.88 16.05 -18.77
N ASP A 366 7.36 15.74 -17.57
CA ASP A 366 6.54 15.29 -16.46
C ASP A 366 5.51 16.38 -16.10
N MET A 367 5.97 17.58 -15.78
CA MET A 367 5.10 18.69 -15.37
C MET A 367 4.24 19.27 -16.49
N HIS A 368 4.74 19.31 -17.73
CA HIS A 368 4.02 19.99 -18.81
C HIS A 368 3.24 19.05 -19.74
N VAL A 369 3.47 17.74 -19.70
CA VAL A 369 2.79 16.77 -20.57
C VAL A 369 2.12 15.67 -19.76
N PHE A 370 2.89 14.91 -18.96
CA PHE A 370 2.38 13.69 -18.32
C PHE A 370 1.45 13.98 -17.14
N THR A 371 1.81 14.92 -16.26
CA THR A 371 0.97 15.33 -15.13
C THR A 371 -0.37 15.93 -15.62
N PRO A 372 -0.39 16.93 -16.54
CA PRO A 372 -1.63 17.44 -17.13
C PRO A 372 -2.50 16.36 -17.78
N PHE A 373 -1.88 15.45 -18.54
CA PHE A 373 -2.59 14.34 -19.18
C PHE A 373 -3.23 13.41 -18.17
N THR A 374 -2.51 13.07 -17.09
CA THR A 374 -3.00 12.15 -16.06
C THR A 374 -4.08 12.81 -15.20
N LEU A 375 -3.93 14.09 -14.86
CA LEU A 375 -4.96 14.88 -14.16
C LEU A 375 -6.27 14.91 -14.95
N ALA A 376 -6.20 15.21 -16.26
CA ALA A 376 -7.37 15.19 -17.13
C ALA A 376 -8.01 13.79 -17.21
N ALA A 377 -7.20 12.75 -17.39
CA ALA A 377 -7.68 11.35 -17.42
C ALA A 377 -8.34 10.91 -16.10
N LYS A 378 -7.98 11.55 -14.97
CA LYS A 378 -8.53 11.32 -13.63
C LYS A 378 -9.64 12.30 -13.23
N ASN A 379 -10.19 13.03 -14.21
CA ASN A 379 -11.31 13.97 -14.05
C ASN A 379 -10.99 15.19 -13.17
N TRP A 380 -9.71 15.53 -13.01
CA TRP A 380 -9.30 16.74 -12.33
C TRP A 380 -9.31 17.93 -13.28
N LYS A 381 -10.00 19.00 -12.89
CA LYS A 381 -9.71 20.34 -13.41
C LYS A 381 -8.43 20.83 -12.77
N PHE A 382 -7.52 21.39 -13.55
CA PHE A 382 -6.27 21.94 -13.02
C PHE A 382 -5.88 23.24 -13.73
N MET A 383 -5.10 24.06 -13.04
CA MET A 383 -4.55 25.30 -13.55
C MET A 383 -3.07 25.41 -13.15
N GLY A 384 -2.20 25.71 -14.11
CA GLY A 384 -0.82 26.12 -13.84
C GLY A 384 -0.72 27.63 -13.62
N ILE A 385 -0.01 28.05 -12.57
CA ILE A 385 0.34 29.45 -12.27
C ILE A 385 1.83 29.54 -12.00
N HIS A 386 2.54 30.35 -12.75
CA HIS A 386 3.97 30.56 -12.55
C HIS A 386 4.25 31.86 -11.79
N SER A 387 5.35 31.88 -11.05
CA SER A 387 5.79 33.03 -10.27
C SER A 387 5.90 34.30 -11.12
N ARG A 388 6.36 34.15 -12.38
CA ARG A 388 6.44 35.28 -13.33
C ARG A 388 5.09 35.95 -13.59
N GLU A 389 4.00 35.18 -13.61
CA GLU A 389 2.65 35.70 -13.87
C GLU A 389 2.17 36.49 -12.66
N TYR A 390 2.39 35.96 -11.45
CA TYR A 390 2.06 36.62 -10.20
C TYR A 390 2.79 37.95 -10.02
N TRP A 391 4.11 37.99 -10.28
CA TRP A 391 4.89 39.21 -10.11
C TRP A 391 4.65 40.25 -11.21
N HIS A 392 4.21 39.82 -12.40
CA HIS A 392 3.85 40.72 -13.47
C HIS A 392 2.50 41.39 -13.23
N ASP A 393 1.45 40.63 -12.91
CA ASP A 393 0.11 41.16 -12.63
C ASP A 393 -0.66 40.25 -11.66
N LYS A 394 -0.64 40.62 -10.37
CA LYS A 394 -1.35 39.90 -9.31
C LYS A 394 -2.87 39.87 -9.52
N ASN A 395 -3.45 40.96 -10.02
CA ASN A 395 -4.89 41.07 -10.20
C ASN A 395 -5.35 40.17 -11.34
N ALA A 396 -4.58 40.10 -12.44
CA ALA A 396 -4.87 39.16 -13.52
C ALA A 396 -4.83 37.69 -13.07
N VAL A 397 -3.89 37.32 -12.19
CA VAL A 397 -3.86 35.95 -11.61
C VAL A 397 -5.09 35.70 -10.74
N LYS A 398 -5.49 36.67 -9.90
CA LYS A 398 -6.69 36.57 -9.06
C LYS A 398 -7.96 36.42 -9.91
N ASP A 399 -8.12 37.21 -10.97
CA ASP A 399 -9.26 37.13 -11.89
C ASP A 399 -9.31 35.79 -12.63
N ARG A 400 -8.15 35.26 -13.03
CA ARG A 400 -8.04 33.95 -13.68
C ARG A 400 -8.43 32.81 -12.73
N LEU A 401 -8.06 32.90 -11.45
CA LEU A 401 -8.48 31.95 -10.40
C LEU A 401 -10.00 31.99 -10.19
N LEU A 402 -10.61 33.16 -10.17
CA LEU A 402 -12.07 33.29 -10.07
C LEU A 402 -12.80 32.63 -11.25
N ARG A 403 -12.27 32.74 -12.48
CA ARG A 403 -12.85 32.09 -13.67
C ARG A 403 -12.57 30.59 -13.75
N PHE A 404 -11.56 30.08 -13.03
CA PHE A 404 -11.20 28.67 -13.03
C PHE A 404 -12.29 27.81 -12.38
N VAL A 405 -12.93 28.37 -11.36
CA VAL A 405 -14.00 27.73 -10.63
C VAL A 405 -15.32 28.00 -11.37
N PRO A 406 -16.10 26.97 -11.73
CA PRO A 406 -17.43 27.19 -12.31
C PRO A 406 -18.36 27.89 -11.30
N GLU A 407 -19.26 28.73 -11.80
CA GLU A 407 -20.36 29.34 -11.01
C GLU A 407 -21.23 28.31 -10.28
#